data_AF-A0A1M5A267-F1
#
_entry.id   AF-A0A1M5A267-F1
#
_cell.length_a   1.000
_cell.length_b   1.000
_cell.length_c   1.000
_cell.angle_alpha   90.00
_cell.angle_beta   90.00
_cell.angle_gamma   90.00
#
_symmetry.space_group_name_H-M   'P 1'
#
loop_
_entity.id
_entity.type
_entity.pdbx_description
1 polymer ?
#
loop_
_entity_poly.entity_id
_entity_poly.type
_entity_poly.pdbx_seq_one_letter_code
_entity_poly.pdbx_strand_id
1 'polypeptide(L)'
;MRNLRTIISMLVMMAALFAASTAFASSLENEVLYYVNVERAAAGLRPLTYNVSLASAANVRASEAGVHFGHVRPDGRDVKSVLNEASYAWFGENLAVSKTDDAKKIVRAWMASPTHRANLLNRHYTQMGIGVTRGADGRLYWAGLLASE
;
A
#
# COMPACT_ATOMS: atom_id res chain seq x y z
N MET A 1 37.21 26.61 -1.93
CA MET A 1 36.79 26.02 -0.63
C MET A 1 35.33 26.35 -0.24
N ARG A 2 34.45 26.72 -1.21
CA ARG A 2 33.03 27.06 -0.96
C ARG A 2 32.09 25.84 -1.04
N ASN A 3 32.62 24.63 -1.13
CA ASN A 3 31.91 23.55 -1.82
C ASN A 3 31.49 22.44 -0.85
N LEU A 4 32.28 22.13 0.17
CA LEU A 4 32.03 20.99 1.05
C LEU A 4 30.86 21.22 2.01
N ARG A 5 30.74 22.42 2.59
CA ARG A 5 29.61 22.79 3.47
C ARG A 5 28.28 22.75 2.73
N THR A 6 28.22 23.30 1.51
CA THR A 6 27.01 23.31 0.69
C THR A 6 26.61 21.90 0.25
N ILE A 7 27.57 21.05 -0.12
CA ILE A 7 27.31 19.64 -0.48
C ILE A 7 26.79 18.86 0.72
N ILE A 8 27.39 19.02 1.90
CA ILE A 8 26.93 18.37 3.13
C ILE A 8 25.51 18.85 3.48
N SER A 9 25.23 20.16 3.39
CA SER A 9 23.88 20.68 3.62
C SER A 9 22.84 20.13 2.64
N MET A 10 23.19 20.00 1.35
CA MET A 10 22.30 19.39 0.35
C MET A 10 22.05 17.91 0.62
N LEU A 11 23.08 17.15 0.98
CA LEU A 11 22.97 15.73 1.33
C LEU A 11 22.10 15.51 2.58
N VAL A 12 22.31 16.32 3.62
CA VAL A 12 21.49 16.29 4.85
C VAL A 12 20.04 16.63 4.56
N MET A 13 19.79 17.64 3.71
CA MET A 13 18.43 18.04 3.33
C MET A 13 17.73 16.96 2.48
N MET A 14 18.44 16.31 1.56
CA MET A 14 17.90 15.22 0.74
C MET A 14 17.58 13.98 1.59
N ALA A 15 18.46 13.63 2.54
CA ALA A 15 18.21 12.55 3.48
C ALA A 15 16.99 12.83 4.39
N ALA A 16 16.86 14.06 4.88
CA ALA A 16 15.72 14.47 5.71
C ALA A 16 14.39 14.45 4.93
N LEU A 17 14.37 14.92 3.68
CA LEU A 17 13.19 14.85 2.81
C LEU A 17 12.75 13.40 2.55
N PHE A 18 13.71 12.51 2.30
CA PHE A 18 13.43 11.09 2.11
C PHE A 18 12.85 10.46 3.38
N ALA A 19 13.45 10.68 4.55
CA ALA A 19 12.96 10.15 5.83
C ALA A 19 11.56 10.68 6.21
N ALA A 20 11.26 11.95 5.94
CA ALA A 20 9.92 12.51 6.16
C ALA A 20 8.88 11.88 5.22
N SER A 21 9.24 11.62 3.96
CA SER A 21 8.34 10.99 2.99
C SER A 21 8.00 9.53 3.35
N THR A 22 8.98 8.76 3.85
CA THR A 22 8.77 7.37 4.28
C THR A 22 7.94 7.30 5.57
N ALA A 23 8.17 8.21 6.52
CA ALA A 23 7.35 8.33 7.72
C ALA A 23 5.89 8.69 7.39
N PHE A 24 5.67 9.58 6.41
CA PHE A 24 4.33 9.95 5.97
C PHE A 24 3.60 8.82 5.23
N ALA A 25 4.30 8.07 4.37
CA ALA A 25 3.72 6.89 3.73
C ALA A 25 3.31 5.85 4.79
N SER A 26 4.16 5.58 5.79
CA SER A 26 3.84 4.64 6.85
C SER A 26 2.67 5.11 7.73
N SER A 27 2.48 6.42 7.93
CA SER A 27 1.28 6.91 8.63
C SER A 27 0.00 6.65 7.85
N LEU A 28 0.00 6.89 6.53
CA LEU A 28 -1.16 6.62 5.68
C LEU A 28 -1.49 5.11 5.59
N GLU A 29 -0.47 4.26 5.45
CA GLU A 29 -0.62 2.80 5.44
C GLU A 29 -1.26 2.28 6.73
N ASN A 30 -0.82 2.79 7.88
CA ASN A 30 -1.39 2.45 9.19
C ASN A 30 -2.84 2.96 9.35
N GLU A 31 -3.16 4.15 8.84
CA GLU A 31 -4.53 4.66 8.84
C GLU A 31 -5.46 3.80 7.96
N VAL A 32 -5.00 3.36 6.79
CA VAL A 32 -5.76 2.44 5.93
C VAL A 32 -6.06 1.15 6.70
N LEU A 33 -5.05 0.53 7.32
CA LEU A 33 -5.24 -0.68 8.11
C LEU A 33 -6.24 -0.47 9.25
N TYR A 34 -6.13 0.66 9.96
CA TYR A 34 -7.07 1.04 11.02
C TYR A 34 -8.51 1.07 10.49
N TYR A 35 -8.78 1.79 9.41
CA TYR A 35 -10.13 1.90 8.86
C TYR A 35 -10.63 0.58 8.27
N VAL A 36 -9.76 -0.24 7.66
CA VAL A 36 -10.14 -1.61 7.24
C VAL A 36 -10.56 -2.44 8.46
N ASN A 37 -9.83 -2.34 9.57
CA ASN A 37 -10.17 -3.07 10.79
C ASN A 37 -11.45 -2.56 11.47
N VAL A 38 -11.78 -1.27 11.33
CA VAL A 38 -13.11 -0.74 11.72
C VAL A 38 -14.23 -1.42 10.92
N GLU A 39 -14.08 -1.52 9.60
CA GLU A 39 -15.07 -2.17 8.73
C GLU A 39 -15.19 -3.67 9.02
N ARG A 40 -14.07 -4.34 9.30
CA ARG A 40 -14.06 -5.76 9.68
C ARG A 40 -14.71 -6.00 11.03
N ALA A 41 -14.45 -5.14 12.03
CA ALA A 41 -15.11 -5.21 13.32
C ALA A 41 -16.63 -5.02 13.20
N ALA A 42 -17.07 -4.06 12.38
CA ALA A 42 -18.49 -3.85 12.09
C ALA A 42 -19.15 -5.06 11.40
N ALA A 43 -18.37 -5.87 10.67
CA ALA A 43 -18.81 -7.12 10.07
C ALA A 43 -18.63 -8.36 10.98
N GLY A 44 -18.20 -8.20 12.24
CA GLY A 44 -17.97 -9.30 13.17
C GLY A 44 -16.74 -10.16 12.88
N LEU A 45 -15.76 -9.61 12.14
CA LEU A 45 -14.53 -10.30 11.76
C LEU A 45 -13.34 -9.90 12.63
N ARG A 46 -12.38 -10.81 12.76
CA ARG A 46 -11.08 -10.52 13.41
C ARG A 46 -10.32 -9.45 12.63
N PRO A 47 -9.60 -8.54 13.32
CA PRO A 47 -8.75 -7.56 12.66
C PRO A 47 -7.63 -8.26 11.87
N LEU A 48 -7.21 -7.64 10.77
CA LEU A 48 -6.00 -7.99 10.04
C LEU A 48 -4.79 -7.44 10.79
N THR A 49 -3.72 -8.23 10.80
CA THR A 49 -2.42 -7.84 11.33
C THR A 49 -1.57 -7.23 10.22
N TYR A 50 -0.86 -6.14 10.52
CA TYR A 50 0.11 -5.58 9.59
C TYR A 50 1.25 -6.57 9.31
N ASN A 51 1.55 -6.81 8.03
CA ASN A 51 2.69 -7.63 7.62
C ASN A 51 3.67 -6.80 6.81
N VAL A 52 4.90 -6.68 7.32
CA VAL A 52 5.97 -5.88 6.72
C VAL A 52 6.40 -6.38 5.33
N SER A 53 6.43 -7.70 5.11
CA SER A 53 6.76 -8.29 3.82
C SER A 53 5.67 -8.01 2.79
N LEU A 54 4.39 -8.12 3.18
CA LEU A 54 3.27 -7.73 2.33
C LEU A 54 3.30 -6.23 2.04
N ALA A 55 3.67 -5.38 3.00
CA ALA A 55 3.74 -3.94 2.79
C ALA A 55 4.89 -3.55 1.83
N SER A 56 6.05 -4.18 1.94
CA SER A 56 7.13 -4.05 0.96
C SER A 56 6.66 -4.41 -0.45
N ALA A 57 5.97 -5.56 -0.57
CA ALA A 57 5.40 -6.01 -1.82
C ALA A 57 4.28 -5.08 -2.34
N ALA A 58 3.44 -4.55 -1.46
CA ALA A 58 2.39 -3.59 -1.79
C ALA A 58 2.98 -2.26 -2.29
N ASN A 59 4.11 -1.80 -1.74
CA ASN A 59 4.80 -0.61 -2.23
C ASN A 59 5.33 -0.79 -3.67
N VAL A 60 5.85 -1.98 -3.99
CA VAL A 60 6.17 -2.33 -5.39
C VAL A 60 4.92 -2.27 -6.26
N ARG A 61 3.81 -2.86 -5.81
CA ARG A 61 2.54 -2.83 -6.54
C ARG A 61 1.95 -1.45 -6.73
N ALA A 62 2.04 -0.57 -5.73
CA ALA A 62 1.58 0.81 -5.83
C ALA A 62 2.36 1.59 -6.89
N SER A 63 3.69 1.41 -6.93
CA SER A 63 4.55 1.99 -7.97
C SER A 63 4.21 1.44 -9.37
N GLU A 64 4.07 0.12 -9.49
CA GLU A 64 3.70 -0.55 -10.74
C GLU A 64 2.31 -0.12 -11.25
N ALA A 65 1.35 0.09 -10.35
CA ALA A 65 0.02 0.61 -10.68
C ALA A 65 0.06 2.04 -11.24
N GLY A 66 1.09 2.82 -10.90
CA GLY A 66 1.38 4.12 -11.52
C GLY A 66 1.86 4.04 -12.96
N VAL A 67 2.38 2.88 -13.39
CA VAL A 67 2.79 2.60 -14.77
C VAL A 67 1.65 1.94 -15.55
N HIS A 68 1.03 0.92 -14.95
CA HIS A 68 -0.10 0.19 -15.50
C HIS A 68 -1.10 -0.14 -14.39
N PHE A 69 -2.25 0.54 -14.39
CA PHE A 69 -3.28 0.32 -13.38
C PHE A 69 -4.10 -0.94 -13.69
N GLY A 70 -3.65 -2.08 -13.17
CA GLY A 70 -4.30 -3.38 -13.32
C GLY A 70 -3.72 -4.46 -12.40
N HIS A 71 -4.42 -5.59 -12.34
CA HIS A 71 -4.05 -6.77 -11.51
C HIS A 71 -3.04 -7.71 -12.18
N VAL A 72 -2.43 -7.26 -13.28
CA VAL A 72 -1.28 -7.89 -13.94
C VAL A 72 -0.11 -6.92 -13.80
N ARG A 73 1.07 -7.45 -13.50
CA ARG A 73 2.25 -6.60 -13.36
C ARG A 73 2.65 -6.02 -14.73
N PRO A 74 3.34 -4.87 -14.79
CA PRO A 74 3.73 -4.25 -16.05
C PRO A 74 4.57 -5.14 -16.98
N ASP A 75 5.26 -6.14 -16.43
CA ASP A 75 6.03 -7.13 -17.16
C ASP A 75 5.22 -8.38 -17.59
N GLY A 76 3.91 -8.38 -17.38
CA GLY A 76 2.99 -9.45 -17.74
C GLY A 76 2.87 -10.58 -16.73
N ARG A 77 3.64 -10.57 -15.62
CA ARG A 77 3.53 -11.60 -14.59
C ARG A 77 2.28 -11.43 -13.72
N ASP A 78 1.86 -12.53 -13.11
CA ASP A 78 0.82 -12.53 -12.08
C ASP A 78 1.22 -11.66 -10.89
N VAL A 79 0.24 -10.97 -10.28
CA VAL A 79 0.43 -10.12 -9.12
C VAL A 79 1.14 -10.84 -7.97
N LYS A 80 0.84 -12.13 -7.69
CA LYS A 80 1.46 -12.90 -6.59
C LYS A 80 2.97 -13.02 -6.73
N SER A 81 3.51 -12.89 -7.94
CA SER A 81 4.96 -12.92 -8.17
C SER A 81 5.72 -11.78 -7.48
N VAL A 82 5.02 -10.78 -6.93
CA VAL A 82 5.63 -9.71 -6.11
C VAL A 82 6.07 -10.20 -4.72
N LEU A 83 5.60 -11.37 -4.28
CA LEU A 83 5.86 -11.93 -2.96
C LEU A 83 7.19 -12.70 -2.84
N ASN A 84 8.01 -12.75 -3.90
CA ASN A 84 9.34 -13.38 -3.90
C ASN A 84 9.39 -14.74 -3.18
N GLU A 85 8.60 -15.72 -3.66
CA GLU A 85 8.50 -17.12 -3.17
C GLU A 85 7.71 -17.35 -1.86
N ALA A 86 7.22 -16.31 -1.19
CA ALA A 86 6.26 -16.52 -0.10
C ALA A 86 4.96 -17.11 -0.67
N SER A 87 4.56 -18.28 -0.15
CA SER A 87 3.36 -18.99 -0.56
C SER A 87 2.27 -18.84 0.49
N TYR A 88 1.21 -18.14 0.13
CA TYR A 88 -0.01 -18.04 0.94
C TYR A 88 -1.14 -18.84 0.30
N ALA A 89 -1.88 -19.59 1.11
CA ALA A 89 -3.05 -20.34 0.64
C ALA A 89 -4.13 -19.39 0.09
N TRP A 90 -4.24 -18.20 0.70
CA TRP A 90 -5.13 -17.14 0.24
C TRP A 90 -4.34 -15.87 -0.01
N PHE A 91 -4.60 -15.23 -1.15
CA PHE A 91 -4.03 -13.94 -1.52
C PHE A 91 -5.09 -13.06 -2.20
N GLY A 92 -5.05 -11.76 -1.98
CA GLY A 92 -5.91 -10.77 -2.65
C GLY A 92 -5.22 -9.42 -2.82
N GLU A 93 -5.63 -8.67 -3.83
CA GLU A 93 -5.17 -7.30 -4.09
C GLU A 93 -6.37 -6.37 -4.22
N ASN A 94 -6.30 -5.22 -3.55
CA ASN A 94 -7.17 -4.08 -3.81
C ASN A 94 -6.31 -2.91 -4.30
N LEU A 95 -6.65 -2.34 -5.45
CA LEU A 95 -5.99 -1.15 -5.98
C LEU A 95 -6.90 0.07 -5.86
N ALA A 96 -6.31 1.25 -5.72
CA ALA A 96 -7.04 2.52 -5.84
C ALA A 96 -6.12 3.62 -6.38
N VAL A 97 -6.75 4.67 -6.91
CA VAL A 97 -6.08 5.93 -7.27
C VAL A 97 -6.84 7.10 -6.67
N SER A 98 -6.11 8.04 -6.08
CA SER A 98 -6.69 9.29 -5.56
C SER A 98 -5.86 10.51 -5.95
N LYS A 99 -6.47 11.69 -5.77
CA LYS A 99 -5.77 12.98 -5.83
C LYS A 99 -5.36 13.48 -4.44
N THR A 100 -5.89 12.86 -3.39
CA THR A 100 -5.74 13.27 -1.99
C THR A 100 -5.23 12.09 -1.16
N ASP A 101 -4.45 12.41 -0.14
CA ASP A 101 -3.92 11.55 0.91
C ASP A 101 -4.95 11.29 2.02
N ASP A 102 -6.12 10.76 1.65
CA ASP A 102 -7.21 10.46 2.58
C ASP A 102 -7.43 8.94 2.67
N ALA A 103 -6.79 8.31 3.65
CA ALA A 103 -6.88 6.87 3.90
C ALA A 103 -8.34 6.41 4.09
N LYS A 104 -9.14 7.19 4.83
CA LYS A 104 -10.56 6.86 5.08
C LYS A 104 -11.36 6.86 3.79
N LYS A 105 -11.08 7.79 2.87
CA LYS A 105 -11.71 7.84 1.55
C LYS A 105 -11.33 6.66 0.68
N ILE A 106 -10.09 6.20 0.73
CA ILE A 106 -9.66 4.98 0.04
C ILE A 106 -10.42 3.76 0.56
N VAL A 107 -10.49 3.58 1.88
CA VAL A 107 -11.21 2.44 2.47
C VAL A 107 -12.70 2.49 2.13
N ARG A 108 -13.34 3.68 2.19
CA ARG A 108 -14.73 3.84 1.73
C ARG A 108 -14.91 3.46 0.27
N ALA A 109 -13.98 3.83 -0.61
CA ALA A 109 -14.05 3.48 -2.03
C ALA A 109 -13.91 1.97 -2.26
N TRP A 110 -13.01 1.29 -1.53
CA TRP A 110 -12.92 -0.17 -1.55
C TRP A 110 -14.20 -0.82 -1.01
N MET A 111 -14.75 -0.35 0.10
CA MET A 111 -15.98 -0.89 0.67
C MET A 111 -17.23 -0.69 -0.20
N ALA A 112 -17.23 0.35 -1.05
CA ALA A 112 -18.28 0.61 -2.03
C ALA A 112 -18.17 -0.25 -3.29
N SER A 113 -17.01 -0.85 -3.58
CA SER A 113 -16.81 -1.78 -4.68
C SER A 113 -17.09 -3.21 -4.21
N PRO A 114 -18.02 -3.97 -4.81
CA PRO A 114 -18.33 -5.34 -4.40
C PRO A 114 -17.12 -6.26 -4.38
N THR A 115 -16.24 -6.17 -5.39
CA THR A 115 -15.04 -7.02 -5.49
C THR A 115 -13.99 -6.66 -4.44
N HIS A 116 -13.73 -5.37 -4.23
CA HIS A 116 -12.76 -4.92 -3.21
C HIS A 116 -13.27 -5.18 -1.79
N ARG A 117 -14.57 -4.95 -1.55
CA ARG A 117 -15.23 -5.27 -0.28
C ARG A 117 -15.14 -6.76 0.04
N ALA A 118 -15.36 -7.62 -0.96
CA ALA A 118 -15.25 -9.07 -0.78
C ALA A 118 -13.86 -9.47 -0.27
N ASN A 119 -12.80 -8.82 -0.76
CA ASN A 119 -11.45 -9.02 -0.22
C ASN A 119 -11.33 -8.57 1.24
N LEU A 120 -11.71 -7.31 1.55
CA LEU A 120 -11.55 -6.76 2.90
C LEU A 120 -12.33 -7.54 3.97
N LEU A 121 -13.47 -8.14 3.61
CA LEU A 121 -14.32 -8.90 4.51
C LEU A 121 -14.16 -10.42 4.38
N ASN A 122 -13.18 -10.90 3.61
CA ASN A 122 -12.90 -12.33 3.55
C ASN A 122 -12.24 -12.79 4.87
N ARG A 123 -12.87 -13.79 5.51
CA ARG A 123 -12.40 -14.39 6.77
C ARG A 123 -11.10 -15.18 6.64
N HIS A 124 -10.72 -15.59 5.43
CA HIS A 124 -9.49 -16.33 5.18
C HIS A 124 -8.24 -15.45 5.29
N TYR A 125 -8.39 -14.13 5.13
CA TYR A 125 -7.28 -13.20 5.32
C TYR A 125 -7.13 -12.83 6.79
N THR A 126 -5.88 -12.87 7.22
CA THR A 126 -5.43 -12.56 8.59
C THR A 126 -4.35 -11.47 8.58
N GLN A 127 -3.72 -11.22 7.44
CA GLN A 127 -2.64 -10.27 7.28
C GLN A 127 -2.93 -9.27 6.16
N MET A 128 -2.41 -8.05 6.31
CA MET A 128 -2.47 -7.01 5.30
C MET A 128 -1.14 -6.25 5.19
N GLY A 129 -0.73 -5.97 3.96
CA GLY A 129 0.27 -4.96 3.64
C GLY A 129 -0.40 -3.85 2.82
N ILE A 130 0.01 -2.61 3.07
CA ILE A 130 -0.47 -1.45 2.33
C ILE A 130 0.74 -0.75 1.74
N GLY A 131 0.62 -0.27 0.51
CA GLY A 131 1.61 0.58 -0.14
C GLY A 131 0.93 1.75 -0.82
N VAL A 132 1.61 2.90 -0.80
CA VAL A 132 1.14 4.12 -1.48
C VAL A 132 2.31 4.81 -2.17
N THR A 133 2.12 5.19 -3.43
CA THR A 133 3.14 5.87 -4.23
C THR A 133 2.53 7.02 -5.00
N ARG A 134 3.23 8.16 -5.05
CA ARG A 134 2.86 9.27 -5.92
C ARG A 134 3.39 9.02 -7.33
N GLY A 135 2.49 8.91 -8.30
CA GLY A 135 2.84 8.77 -9.71
C GLY A 135 3.35 10.08 -10.32
N ALA A 136 3.94 9.98 -11.51
CA ALA A 136 4.43 11.15 -12.27
C ALA A 136 3.31 12.12 -12.67
N ASP A 137 2.07 11.65 -12.72
CA ASP A 137 0.85 12.44 -12.94
C ASP A 137 0.37 13.19 -11.68
N GLY A 138 1.11 13.10 -10.57
CA GLY A 138 0.78 13.71 -9.29
C GLY A 138 -0.29 12.99 -8.47
N ARG A 139 -0.89 11.91 -9.01
CA ARG A 139 -1.90 11.11 -8.29
C ARG A 139 -1.23 10.14 -7.32
N LEU A 140 -1.97 9.73 -6.30
CA LEU A 140 -1.54 8.66 -5.40
C LEU A 140 -2.13 7.34 -5.86
N TYR A 141 -1.27 6.35 -6.01
CA TYR A 141 -1.58 4.96 -6.34
C TYR A 141 -1.46 4.15 -5.06
N TRP A 142 -2.48 3.33 -4.78
CA TRP A 142 -2.60 2.56 -3.54
C TRP A 142 -2.73 1.08 -3.88
N ALA A 143 -2.04 0.25 -3.12
CA ALA A 143 -2.20 -1.19 -3.16
C ALA A 143 -2.41 -1.73 -1.74
N GLY A 144 -3.46 -2.50 -1.54
CA GLY A 144 -3.69 -3.30 -0.35
C GLY A 144 -3.54 -4.78 -0.70
N LEU A 145 -2.52 -5.43 -0.17
CA LEU A 145 -2.31 -6.87 -0.33
C LEU A 145 -2.82 -7.59 0.91
N LEU A 146 -3.67 -8.59 0.72
CA LEU A 146 -4.23 -9.40 1.78
C LEU A 146 -3.74 -10.84 1.63
N ALA A 147 -3.42 -11.48 2.75
CA ALA A 147 -3.01 -12.88 2.74
C ALA A 147 -3.50 -13.63 3.99
N SER A 148 -3.50 -14.96 3.90
CA SER A 148 -3.52 -15.81 5.09
C SER A 148 -2.18 -15.70 5.84
N GLU A 149 -2.11 -16.31 7.02
CA GLU A 149 -0.81 -16.63 7.62
C GLU A 149 -0.02 -17.61 6.73
#